data_AF-A0A1R3L5W0-F1
#
_entry.id   AF-A0A1R3L5W0-F1
#
_cell.length_a   1.000
_cell.length_b   1.000
_cell.length_c   1.000
_cell.angle_alpha   90.00
_cell.angle_beta   90.00
_cell.angle_gamma   90.00
#
_symmetry.space_group_name_H-M   'P 1'
#
loop_
_entity.id
_entity.type
_entity.pdbx_description
1 polymer ?
#
loop_
_entity_poly.entity_id
_entity_poly.type
_entity_poly.pdbx_seq_one_letter_code
_entity_poly.pdbx_strand_id
1 'polypeptide(L)'
;MKIPILFSLVLLAVRCSAAVSAGPIHCGLNRAAFPEGFTFGSAASAYQVEGMALKEGRGPSSWDVFVHVPGNIANNDTADRTADEYHRYKVRR
;
A
#
# COMPACT_ATOMS: atom_id res chain seq x y z
N MET A 1 -62.11 6.27 -6.83
CA MET A 1 -61.03 6.20 -5.82
C MET A 1 -59.88 5.21 -6.12
N LYS A 2 -59.83 4.50 -7.27
CA LYS A 2 -58.76 3.51 -7.55
C LYS A 2 -57.63 4.02 -8.46
N ILE A 3 -57.84 5.17 -9.11
CA ILE A 3 -56.90 5.79 -10.06
C ILE A 3 -55.62 6.35 -9.41
N PRO A 4 -55.65 7.03 -8.23
CA PRO A 4 -54.43 7.60 -7.66
C PRO A 4 -53.47 6.54 -7.07
N ILE A 5 -54.01 5.41 -6.60
CA ILE A 5 -53.22 4.28 -6.09
C ILE A 5 -52.50 3.57 -7.24
N LEU A 6 -53.18 3.41 -8.38
CA LEU A 6 -52.59 2.85 -9.60
C LEU A 6 -51.47 3.75 -10.13
N PHE A 7 -51.66 5.07 -10.11
CA PHE A 7 -50.65 6.04 -10.54
C PHE A 7 -49.42 6.03 -9.63
N SER A 8 -49.62 5.92 -8.31
CA SER A 8 -48.52 5.83 -7.33
C SER A 8 -47.75 4.50 -7.41
N LEU A 9 -48.43 3.39 -7.74
CA LEU A 9 -47.78 2.09 -7.96
C LEU A 9 -46.98 2.06 -9.27
N VAL A 10 -47.48 2.71 -10.33
CA VAL A 10 -46.73 2.88 -11.58
C VAL A 10 -45.49 3.75 -11.39
N LEU A 11 -45.59 4.84 -10.61
CA LEU A 11 -44.44 5.66 -10.23
C LEU A 11 -43.40 4.91 -9.38
N LEU A 12 -43.84 4.03 -8.47
CA LEU A 12 -42.95 3.19 -7.68
C LEU A 12 -42.24 2.13 -8.53
N ALA A 13 -42.93 1.54 -9.51
CA ALA A 13 -42.35 0.58 -10.45
C ALA A 13 -41.31 1.22 -11.40
N VAL A 14 -41.53 2.46 -11.83
CA VAL A 14 -40.58 3.21 -12.70
C VAL A 14 -39.27 3.55 -11.97
N ARG A 15 -39.27 3.65 -10.64
CA ARG A 15 -38.03 3.83 -9.85
C ARG A 15 -37.21 2.55 -9.67
N CYS A 16 -37.75 1.39 -10.04
CA CYS A 16 -37.06 0.11 -9.88
C CYS A 16 -36.11 -0.23 -11.06
N SER A 17 -35.94 0.68 -12.03
CA SER A 17 -35.13 0.46 -13.23
C SER A 17 -33.85 1.29 -13.31
N ALA A 18 -33.35 1.82 -12.19
CA ALA A 18 -31.93 2.19 -12.13
C ALA A 18 -31.10 0.90 -12.09
N ALA A 19 -31.05 0.20 -13.23
CA ALA A 19 -30.07 -0.83 -13.48
C ALA A 19 -28.70 -0.19 -13.27
N VAL A 20 -27.98 -0.64 -12.24
CA VAL A 20 -26.54 -0.53 -12.20
C VAL A 20 -26.06 -1.05 -13.54
N SER A 21 -25.57 -0.14 -14.39
CA SER A 21 -24.81 -0.52 -15.56
C SER A 21 -23.57 -1.23 -15.05
N ALA A 22 -23.63 -2.56 -15.00
CA ALA A 22 -22.44 -3.39 -15.04
C ALA A 22 -21.85 -3.19 -16.44
N GLY A 23 -21.18 -2.06 -16.63
CA GLY A 23 -20.26 -1.87 -17.74
C GLY A 23 -19.22 -3.00 -17.73
N PRO A 24 -18.47 -3.20 -18.84
CA PRO A 24 -17.49 -4.26 -18.92
C PRO A 24 -16.63 -4.23 -17.66
N ILE A 25 -16.50 -5.38 -16.99
CA ILE A 25 -15.53 -5.55 -15.91
C ILE A 25 -14.17 -5.35 -16.57
N HIS A 26 -13.68 -4.12 -16.57
CA HIS A 26 -12.25 -3.90 -16.67
C HIS A 26 -11.67 -4.64 -15.47
N CYS A 27 -10.90 -5.68 -15.73
CA CYS A 27 -9.98 -6.27 -14.75
C CYS A 27 -8.82 -5.30 -14.44
N GLY A 28 -9.13 -4.01 -14.27
CA GLY A 28 -8.18 -2.92 -14.14
C GLY A 28 -8.58 -2.02 -13.00
N LEU A 29 -7.96 -2.25 -11.83
CA LEU A 29 -8.03 -1.32 -10.71
C LEU A 29 -7.43 0.02 -11.14
N ASN A 30 -8.14 1.11 -10.85
CA ASN A 30 -7.68 2.48 -11.11
C ASN A 30 -8.08 3.39 -9.93
N ARG A 31 -7.63 4.64 -9.90
CA ARG A 31 -7.90 5.55 -8.78
C ARG A 31 -9.40 5.79 -8.52
N ALA A 32 -10.25 5.76 -9.54
CA ALA A 32 -11.70 5.93 -9.39
C ALA A 32 -12.38 4.73 -8.70
N ALA A 33 -11.68 3.59 -8.56
CA ALA A 33 -12.16 2.45 -7.79
C ALA A 33 -11.99 2.62 -6.26
N PHE A 34 -11.33 3.69 -5.80
CA PHE A 34 -11.09 3.97 -4.39
C PHE A 34 -11.75 5.30 -4.00
N PRO A 35 -12.07 5.52 -2.70
CA PRO A 35 -12.57 6.81 -2.23
C PRO A 35 -11.67 7.97 -2.63
N GLU A 36 -12.27 9.16 -2.83
CA GLU A 36 -11.49 10.37 -3.05
C GLU A 36 -10.49 10.59 -1.91
N GLY A 37 -9.24 10.89 -2.26
CA GLY A 37 -8.17 11.05 -1.28
C GLY A 37 -7.58 9.75 -0.72
N PHE A 38 -7.93 8.56 -1.27
CA PHE A 38 -7.31 7.31 -0.85
C PHE A 38 -5.78 7.36 -1.01
N THR A 39 -5.07 7.06 0.09
CA THR A 39 -3.61 7.11 0.13
C THR A 39 -3.00 5.79 -0.31
N PHE A 40 -2.13 5.86 -1.32
CA PHE A 40 -1.23 4.78 -1.69
C PHE A 40 0.19 5.18 -1.31
N GLY A 41 0.94 4.27 -0.71
CA GLY A 41 2.31 4.51 -0.30
C GLY A 41 3.16 3.24 -0.37
N SER A 42 4.44 3.41 -0.09
CA SER A 42 5.40 2.33 0.14
C SER A 42 5.78 2.25 1.62
N ALA A 43 6.35 1.12 2.04
CA ALA A 43 6.88 0.93 3.38
C ALA A 43 8.28 0.31 3.31
N ALA A 44 9.09 0.60 4.33
CA ALA A 44 10.44 0.06 4.50
C ALA A 44 10.71 -0.15 6.00
N SER A 45 11.84 -0.79 6.34
CA SER A 45 12.33 -0.87 7.71
C SER A 45 13.78 -0.40 7.78
N ALA A 46 14.15 0.25 8.89
CA ALA A 46 15.46 0.89 9.08
C ALA A 46 16.62 -0.05 8.73
N TYR A 47 16.68 -1.23 9.37
CA TYR A 47 17.78 -2.19 9.19
C TYR A 47 17.88 -2.72 7.76
N GLN A 48 16.77 -2.77 7.02
CA GLN A 48 16.76 -3.29 5.66
C GLN A 48 17.22 -2.26 4.62
N VAL A 49 17.17 -0.95 4.89
CA VAL A 49 17.45 0.07 3.84
C VAL A 49 18.50 1.11 4.22
N GLU A 50 18.67 1.43 5.51
CA GLU A 50 19.51 2.57 5.92
C GLU A 50 21.00 2.32 5.72
N GLY A 51 21.51 1.17 6.18
CA GLY A 51 22.94 0.94 6.33
C GLY A 51 23.51 1.63 7.57
N MET A 52 24.82 1.88 7.58
CA MET A 52 25.52 2.57 8.69
C MET A 52 25.33 1.91 10.06
N ALA A 53 25.10 0.59 10.08
CA ALA A 53 24.66 -0.14 11.26
C ALA A 53 25.63 -0.06 12.46
N LEU A 54 26.93 0.12 12.20
CA LEU A 54 27.99 0.20 13.23
C LEU A 54 28.71 1.55 13.26
N LYS A 55 28.09 2.62 12.78
CA LYS A 55 28.73 3.93 12.57
C LYS A 55 27.99 5.08 13.27
N GLU A 56 28.67 6.22 13.36
CA GLU A 56 28.11 7.52 13.78
C GLU A 56 27.31 7.49 15.09
N GLY A 57 27.73 6.65 16.06
CA GLY A 57 27.13 6.59 17.38
C GLY A 57 25.84 5.76 17.48
N ARG A 58 25.43 5.04 16.43
CA ARG A 58 24.35 4.05 16.51
C ARG A 58 24.76 2.88 17.43
N GLY A 59 23.94 2.58 18.43
CA GLY A 59 24.11 1.38 19.26
C GLY A 59 23.71 0.09 18.52
N PRO A 60 24.32 -1.06 18.86
CA PRO A 60 24.00 -2.33 18.21
C PRO A 60 22.57 -2.79 18.54
N SER A 61 21.91 -3.37 17.55
CA SER A 61 20.62 -4.05 17.65
C SER A 61 20.80 -5.57 17.73
N SER A 62 19.74 -6.30 18.06
CA SER A 62 19.76 -7.77 18.05
C SER A 62 20.11 -8.35 16.68
N TRP A 63 19.67 -7.69 15.60
CA TRP A 63 20.01 -8.09 14.24
C TRP A 63 21.49 -7.94 13.91
N ASP A 64 22.16 -6.92 14.46
CA ASP A 64 23.62 -6.76 14.28
C ASP A 64 24.39 -7.97 14.79
N VAL A 65 24.00 -8.48 15.96
CA VAL A 65 24.62 -9.68 16.53
C VAL A 65 24.28 -10.91 15.68
N PHE A 66 23.02 -11.06 15.27
CA PHE A 66 22.56 -12.24 14.54
C PHE A 66 23.22 -12.39 13.16
N VAL A 67 23.30 -11.31 12.38
CA VAL A 67 23.82 -11.38 10.99
C VAL A 67 25.34 -11.57 10.93
N HIS A 68 26.07 -11.18 11.98
CA HIS A 68 27.52 -11.35 12.05
C HIS A 68 27.98 -12.75 12.47
N VAL A 69 27.05 -13.65 12.80
CA VAL A 69 27.37 -15.07 13.05
C VAL A 69 27.40 -15.81 11.71
N PRO A 70 28.54 -16.43 11.32
CA PRO A 70 28.64 -17.14 10.05
C PRO A 70 27.58 -18.24 9.90
N GLY A 71 26.97 -18.31 8.72
CA GLY A 71 25.93 -19.30 8.38
C GLY A 71 24.50 -18.89 8.72
N ASN A 72 24.28 -17.80 9.47
CA ASN A 72 22.93 -17.33 9.79
C ASN A 72 22.23 -16.64 8.60
N ILE A 73 23.01 -15.97 7.74
CA ILE A 73 22.54 -15.29 6.54
C ILE A 73 23.22 -15.92 5.32
N ALA A 74 22.48 -16.05 4.22
CA ALA A 74 23.04 -16.51 2.95
C ALA A 74 24.27 -15.66 2.57
N ASN A 75 25.33 -16.30 2.09
CA ASN A 75 26.61 -15.67 1.76
C ASN A 75 27.31 -14.93 2.91
N ASN A 76 26.82 -15.03 4.15
CA ASN A 76 27.25 -14.22 5.29
C ASN A 76 27.08 -12.71 5.07
N ASP A 77 26.01 -12.31 4.36
CA ASP A 77 25.70 -10.90 4.12
C ASP A 77 25.31 -10.17 5.41
N THR A 78 25.63 -8.88 5.50
CA THR A 78 25.29 -7.98 6.63
C THR A 78 24.46 -6.78 6.15
N ALA A 79 23.90 -6.04 7.09
CA ALA A 79 23.18 -4.78 6.82
C ALA A 79 24.03 -3.52 7.01
N ASP A 80 25.36 -3.63 7.02
CA ASP A 80 26.25 -2.48 7.27
C ASP A 80 26.12 -1.38 6.21
N ARG A 81 25.68 -1.75 5.00
CA ARG A 81 25.48 -0.83 3.88
C ARG A 81 24.07 -0.89 3.26
N THR A 82 23.57 -2.08 2.92
CA THR A 82 22.30 -2.28 2.19
C THR A 82 22.11 -1.27 1.03
N ALA A 83 20.97 -0.60 0.92
CA ALA A 83 20.65 0.41 -0.09
C ALA A 83 21.30 1.79 0.20
N ASP A 84 21.97 1.95 1.35
CA ASP A 84 22.66 3.18 1.75
C ASP A 84 21.70 4.38 1.83
N GLU A 85 20.44 4.13 2.23
CA GLU A 85 19.40 5.16 2.32
C GLU A 85 19.75 6.21 3.38
N TYR A 86 20.56 5.87 4.39
CA TYR A 86 21.09 6.83 5.36
C TYR A 86 21.72 8.06 4.66
N HIS A 87 22.43 7.85 3.55
CA HIS A 87 22.99 8.94 2.74
C HIS A 87 22.11 9.32 1.54
N ARG A 88 21.30 8.39 1.04
CA ARG A 88 20.60 8.49 -0.26
C ARG A 88 19.10 8.74 -0.15
N TYR A 89 18.58 9.07 1.03
CA TYR A 89 17.16 9.37 1.25
C TYR A 89 16.62 10.52 0.36
N LYS A 90 17.49 11.42 -0.10
CA LYS A 90 17.13 12.47 -1.07
C LYS A 90 17.61 12.10 -2.47
N VAL A 91 16.72 12.27 -3.44
CA VAL A 91 17.10 12.34 -4.85
C VAL A 91 17.94 13.61 -5.06
N ARG A 92 19.18 13.47 -5.51
CA ARG A 92 19.90 14.60 -6.10
C ARG A 92 19.15 15.01 -7.37
N ARG A 93 18.55 16.19 -7.35
CA ARG A 93 17.99 16.84 -8.54
C ARG A 93 19.09 17.54 -9.33
#